data_AF-A0A1C5RG55-F1
#
_entry.id   AF-A0A1C5RG55-F1
#
_cell.length_a   1.000
_cell.length_b   1.000
_cell.length_c   1.000
_cell.angle_alpha   90.00
_cell.angle_beta   90.00
_cell.angle_gamma   90.00
#
_symmetry.space_group_name_H-M   'P 1'
#
loop_
_entity.id
_entity.type
_entity.pdbx_description
1 polymer ?
#
loop_
_entity_poly.entity_id
_entity_poly.type
_entity_poly.pdbx_seq_one_letter_code
_entity_poly.pdbx_strand_id
1 'polypeptide(L)'
;MRYIALKSCRIGGNNYNKGDIIQPNKLSAYEGLKLVKYGILSELPINAEEMVEPIQFVVSIPILSQDGKSINCTADDVTEIFRVLQMSATDAAEYIKNINSDSVCDVLGAVDTRKTVLAAISKHTTEQEEDSGGDE
;
A
#
# COMPACT_ATOMS: atom_id res chain seq x y z
N MET A 1 4.64 -19.90 15.99
CA MET A 1 3.66 -20.95 15.65
C MET A 1 2.32 -20.57 16.27
N ARG A 2 1.22 -20.70 15.53
CA ARG A 2 -0.14 -20.53 16.10
C ARG A 2 -0.70 -21.91 16.43
N TYR A 3 -1.66 -21.98 17.34
CA TYR A 3 -2.25 -23.24 17.78
C TYR A 3 -3.76 -23.21 17.62
N ILE A 4 -4.38 -24.37 17.42
CA ILE A 4 -5.83 -24.55 17.51
C ILE A 4 -6.18 -25.37 18.75
N ALA A 5 -7.18 -24.93 19.51
CA ALA A 5 -7.67 -25.63 20.68
C ALA A 5 -8.49 -26.87 20.27
N LEU A 6 -8.05 -28.06 20.70
CA LEU A 6 -8.79 -29.31 20.46
C LEU A 6 -9.87 -29.55 21.51
N LYS A 7 -9.78 -28.87 22.65
CA LYS A 7 -10.69 -28.92 23.80
C LYS A 7 -10.75 -27.54 24.45
N SER A 8 -11.82 -27.27 25.19
CA SER A 8 -11.90 -26.03 25.98
C SER A 8 -10.77 -26.00 27.03
N CYS A 9 -10.02 -24.89 27.07
CA CYS A 9 -8.85 -24.74 27.93
C CYS A 9 -8.66 -23.29 28.37
N ARG A 10 -7.86 -23.08 29.41
CA ARG A 10 -7.51 -21.74 29.91
C ARG A 10 -6.01 -21.52 29.77
N ILE A 11 -5.61 -20.49 29.03
CA ILE A 11 -4.22 -20.17 28.70
C ILE A 11 -3.98 -18.69 28.95
N GLY A 12 -2.95 -18.35 29.73
CA GLY A 12 -2.62 -16.95 30.03
C GLY A 12 -3.77 -16.15 30.65
N GLY A 13 -4.65 -16.82 31.40
CA GLY A 13 -5.85 -16.22 31.99
C GLY A 13 -7.08 -16.16 31.08
N ASN A 14 -6.93 -16.37 29.77
CA ASN A 14 -8.02 -16.35 28.78
C ASN A 14 -8.62 -17.75 28.60
N ASN A 15 -9.94 -17.80 28.41
CA ASN A 15 -10.65 -19.05 28.10
C ASN A 15 -10.74 -19.23 26.58
N TYR A 16 -10.44 -20.43 26.11
CA TYR A 16 -10.53 -20.83 24.71
C TYR A 16 -11.47 -22.03 24.61
N ASN A 17 -12.36 -22.01 23.62
CA ASN A 17 -13.22 -23.12 23.25
C ASN A 17 -12.55 -24.00 22.20
N LYS A 18 -13.09 -25.22 22.00
CA LYS A 18 -12.64 -26.09 20.92
C LYS A 18 -12.83 -25.40 19.57
N GLY A 19 -11.76 -25.36 18.77
CA GLY A 19 -11.70 -24.69 17.47
C GLY A 19 -11.04 -23.31 17.51
N ASP A 20 -10.88 -22.70 18.68
CA ASP A 20 -10.31 -21.36 18.78
C ASP A 20 -8.82 -21.34 18.42
N ILE A 21 -8.41 -20.25 17.76
CA ILE A 21 -7.02 -20.00 17.38
C ILE A 21 -6.30 -19.22 18.49
N ILE A 22 -5.15 -19.74 18.91
CA ILE A 22 -4.26 -19.12 19.90
C ILE A 22 -3.06 -18.55 19.17
N GLN A 23 -2.90 -17.23 19.28
CA GLN A 23 -1.81 -16.49 18.64
C GLN A 23 -0.47 -16.72 19.37
N PRO A 24 0.68 -16.64 18.67
CA PRO A 24 2.00 -16.93 19.24
C PRO A 24 2.37 -16.05 20.45
N ASN A 25 1.81 -14.85 20.55
CA ASN A 25 2.05 -13.91 21.65
C ASN A 25 1.22 -14.22 22.92
N LYS A 26 0.29 -15.17 22.87
CA LYS A 26 -0.57 -15.56 24.00
C LYS A 26 -0.11 -16.81 24.74
N LEU A 27 0.87 -17.53 24.18
CA LEU A 27 1.35 -18.80 24.71
C LEU A 27 2.84 -18.94 24.40
N SER A 28 3.65 -19.22 25.42
CA SER A 28 5.09 -19.45 25.19
C SER A 28 5.31 -20.76 24.41
N ALA A 29 6.39 -20.83 23.64
CA ALA A 29 6.71 -22.01 22.83
C ALA A 29 6.84 -23.30 23.67
N TYR A 30 7.41 -23.20 24.88
CA TYR A 30 7.57 -24.33 25.79
C TYR A 30 6.22 -24.86 26.29
N GLU A 31 5.31 -23.97 26.70
CA GLU A 31 3.97 -24.36 27.14
C GLU A 31 3.14 -24.90 25.97
N GLY A 32 3.29 -24.31 24.77
CA GLY A 32 2.67 -24.80 23.54
C GLY A 32 3.02 -26.25 23.26
N LEU A 33 4.32 -26.60 23.25
CA LEU A 33 4.78 -27.97 23.05
C LEU A 33 4.21 -28.94 24.09
N LYS A 34 4.14 -28.53 25.36
CA LYS A 34 3.57 -29.34 26.45
C LYS A 34 2.09 -29.60 26.23
N LEU A 35 1.32 -28.59 25.84
CA LEU A 35 -0.13 -28.70 25.60
C LEU A 35 -0.47 -29.47 24.32
N VAL A 36 0.39 -29.39 23.30
CA VAL A 36 0.33 -30.24 22.10
C VAL A 36 0.54 -31.71 22.48
N LYS A 37 1.57 -32.00 23.29
CA LYS A 37 1.84 -33.36 23.79
C LYS A 37 0.68 -33.94 24.60
N TYR A 38 -0.06 -33.11 25.34
CA TYR A 38 -1.26 -33.53 26.07
C TYR A 38 -2.53 -33.64 25.20
N GLY A 39 -2.45 -33.35 23.90
CA GLY A 39 -3.59 -33.38 22.99
C GLY A 39 -4.65 -32.34 23.31
N ILE A 40 -4.24 -31.22 23.93
CA ILE A 40 -5.11 -30.07 24.22
C ILE A 40 -5.07 -29.11 23.02
N LEU A 41 -3.90 -28.96 22.41
CA LEU A 41 -3.68 -28.09 21.25
C LEU A 41 -3.18 -28.90 20.05
N SER A 42 -3.41 -28.38 18.85
CA SER A 42 -2.67 -28.79 17.65
C SER A 42 -1.90 -27.59 17.11
N GLU A 43 -0.68 -27.85 16.63
CA GLU A 43 0.09 -26.87 15.92
C GLU A 43 -0.58 -26.55 14.58
N LEU A 44 -0.60 -25.26 14.25
CA LEU A 44 -0.92 -24.79 12.92
C LEU A 44 0.33 -24.07 12.40
N PRO A 45 0.86 -24.48 11.24
CA PRO A 45 1.91 -23.70 10.60
C PRO A 45 1.37 -22.29 10.37
N ILE A 46 2.21 -21.31 10.68
CA ILE A 46 1.97 -19.95 10.19
C ILE A 46 2.29 -20.07 8.70
N ASN A 47 1.27 -20.23 7.85
CA ASN A 47 1.49 -20.14 6.42
C ASN A 47 2.01 -18.73 6.17
N ALA A 48 3.22 -18.62 5.60
CA ALA A 48 3.88 -17.33 5.34
C ALA A 48 3.09 -16.44 4.35
N GLU A 49 1.97 -16.94 3.84
CA GLU A 49 1.05 -16.28 2.91
C GLU A 49 -0.08 -15.50 3.62
N GLU A 50 -0.30 -15.71 4.92
CA GLU A 50 -1.26 -14.89 5.70
C GLU A 50 -0.50 -13.81 6.49
N MET A 51 -0.65 -12.56 6.03
CA MET A 51 -0.16 -11.29 6.61
C MET A 51 1.25 -10.83 6.21
N VAL A 52 1.41 -10.51 4.94
CA VAL A 52 2.18 -9.32 4.56
C VAL A 52 1.14 -8.36 3.97
N GLU A 53 0.76 -7.30 4.72
CA GLU A 53 0.20 -6.14 4.03
C GLU A 53 1.17 -5.83 2.89
N PRO A 54 0.73 -5.74 1.62
CA PRO A 54 1.65 -5.41 0.55
C PRO A 54 2.33 -4.11 0.97
N ILE A 55 3.63 -4.18 1.28
CA ILE A 55 4.41 -3.00 1.63
C ILE A 55 4.37 -2.15 0.38
N GLN A 56 3.48 -1.15 0.34
CA GLN A 56 3.47 -0.16 -0.71
C GLN A 56 4.78 0.61 -0.58
N PHE A 57 5.74 0.25 -1.41
CA PHE A 57 7.02 0.93 -1.48
C PHE A 57 6.78 2.33 -2.07
N VAL A 58 6.92 3.34 -1.22
CA VAL A 58 6.86 4.75 -1.62
C VAL A 58 8.27 5.28 -1.86
N VAL A 59 8.44 5.90 -3.03
CA VAL A 59 9.63 6.63 -3.45
C VAL A 59 9.40 8.11 -3.18
N SER A 60 10.26 8.71 -2.35
CA SER A 60 10.25 10.15 -2.09
C SER A 60 11.13 10.86 -3.11
N ILE A 61 10.52 11.60 -4.04
CA ILE A 61 11.22 12.34 -5.10
C ILE A 61 11.37 13.81 -4.68
N PRO A 62 12.59 14.32 -4.41
CA PRO A 62 12.80 15.73 -4.09
C PRO A 62 12.68 16.61 -5.33
N ILE A 63 11.86 17.66 -5.24
CA ILE A 63 11.63 18.61 -6.33
C ILE A 63 12.41 19.90 -6.08
N LEU A 64 13.50 20.08 -6.83
CA LEU A 64 14.41 21.22 -6.63
C LEU A 64 13.76 22.57 -6.95
N SER A 65 12.81 22.62 -7.89
CA SER A 65 12.06 23.84 -8.21
C SER A 65 11.09 24.26 -7.10
N GLN A 66 10.85 23.39 -6.11
CA GLN A 66 9.99 23.63 -4.94
C GLN A 66 10.81 23.57 -3.64
N ASP A 67 12.00 24.17 -3.63
CA ASP A 67 12.90 24.21 -2.46
C ASP A 67 13.27 22.83 -1.89
N GLY A 68 13.24 21.78 -2.73
CA GLY A 68 13.53 20.40 -2.31
C GLY A 68 12.36 19.70 -1.63
N LYS A 69 11.15 20.26 -1.65
CA LYS A 69 9.94 19.57 -1.20
C LYS A 69 9.81 18.24 -1.93
N SER A 70 9.54 17.17 -1.18
CA SER A 70 9.44 15.83 -1.74
C SER A 70 8.00 15.47 -2.08
N ILE A 71 7.82 14.81 -3.22
CA ILE A 71 6.56 14.18 -3.62
C ILE A 71 6.71 12.67 -3.40
N ASN A 72 5.72 12.06 -2.74
CA ASN A 72 5.69 10.61 -2.54
C ASN A 72 5.01 9.96 -3.73
N CYS A 73 5.72 9.04 -4.37
CA CYS A 73 5.29 8.30 -5.53
C CYS A 73 5.31 6.80 -5.24
N THR A 74 4.33 6.06 -5.71
CA THR A 74 4.40 4.60 -5.80
C THR A 74 5.36 4.18 -6.92
N ALA A 75 5.69 2.89 -7.00
CA ALA A 75 6.47 2.36 -8.13
C ALA A 75 5.76 2.56 -9.50
N ASP A 76 4.42 2.50 -9.49
CA ASP A 76 3.60 2.70 -10.69
C ASP A 76 3.65 4.17 -11.12
N ASP A 77 3.54 5.12 -10.17
CA ASP A 77 3.68 6.55 -10.44
C ASP A 77 5.03 6.86 -11.09
N VAL A 78 6.13 6.32 -10.56
CA VAL A 78 7.48 6.50 -11.12
C VAL A 78 7.55 6.00 -12.55
N THR A 79 7.00 4.82 -12.81
CA THR A 79 6.97 4.23 -14.15
C THR A 79 6.17 5.11 -15.12
N GLU A 80 5.04 5.65 -14.66
CA GLU A 80 4.18 6.51 -15.46
C GLU A 80 4.82 7.86 -15.77
N ILE A 81 5.47 8.50 -14.78
CA ILE A 81 6.25 9.74 -14.97
C ILE A 81 7.29 9.54 -16.08
N PHE A 82 8.11 8.50 -16.00
CA PHE A 82 9.15 8.24 -17.00
C PHE A 82 8.58 7.86 -18.37
N ARG A 83 7.40 7.23 -18.41
CA ARG A 83 6.71 6.97 -19.68
C ARG A 83 6.34 8.27 -20.36
N VAL A 84 5.69 9.20 -19.65
CA VAL A 84 5.26 10.50 -20.19
C VAL A 84 6.47 11.34 -20.64
N LEU A 85 7.56 11.35 -19.86
CA LEU A 85 8.79 12.08 -20.21
C LEU A 85 9.43 11.58 -21.52
N GLN A 86 9.24 10.31 -21.88
CA GLN A 86 9.80 9.71 -23.10
C GLN A 86 8.87 9.79 -24.32
N MET A 87 7.59 10.12 -24.14
CA MET A 87 6.63 10.27 -25.24
C MET A 87 6.88 11.55 -26.05
N SER A 88 6.30 11.65 -27.25
CA SER A 88 6.25 12.93 -27.96
C SER A 88 5.37 13.94 -27.20
N ALA A 89 5.54 15.25 -27.43
CA ALA A 89 4.75 16.26 -26.73
C ALA A 89 3.23 16.10 -26.97
N THR A 90 2.83 15.67 -28.17
CA THR A 90 1.43 15.45 -28.54
C THR A 90 0.87 14.20 -27.88
N ASP A 91 1.61 13.09 -27.91
CA ASP A 91 1.13 11.83 -27.33
C ASP A 91 1.09 11.92 -25.80
N ALA A 92 2.07 12.59 -25.19
CA ALA A 92 2.09 12.87 -23.76
C ALA A 92 0.86 13.68 -23.33
N ALA A 93 0.53 14.75 -24.05
CA ALA A 93 -0.62 15.59 -23.74
C ALA A 93 -1.96 14.83 -23.84
N GLU A 94 -2.07 13.88 -24.77
CA GLU A 94 -3.25 13.03 -24.89
C GLU A 94 -3.31 11.97 -23.78
N TYR A 95 -2.15 11.39 -23.42
CA TYR A 95 -2.05 10.39 -22.38
C TYR A 95 -2.38 10.96 -20.99
N ILE A 96 -1.94 12.18 -20.68
CA ILE A 96 -2.17 12.86 -19.39
C ILE A 96 -3.65 12.98 -19.04
N LYS A 97 -4.54 13.07 -20.03
CA LYS A 97 -6.00 13.14 -19.80
C LYS A 97 -6.57 11.94 -19.05
N ASN A 98 -5.82 10.84 -18.98
CA ASN A 98 -6.25 9.58 -18.36
C ASN A 98 -5.43 9.24 -17.10
N ILE A 99 -4.54 10.12 -16.64
CA ILE A 99 -3.71 9.89 -15.46
C ILE A 99 -4.51 10.22 -14.20
N ASN A 100 -4.74 9.24 -13.34
CA ASN A 100 -5.52 9.41 -12.11
C ASN A 100 -4.66 9.70 -10.86
N SER A 101 -3.37 10.02 -11.05
CA SER A 101 -2.41 10.21 -9.96
C SER A 101 -1.91 11.65 -9.90
N ASP A 102 -2.29 12.36 -8.84
CA ASP A 102 -1.83 13.72 -8.56
C ASP A 102 -0.31 13.77 -8.41
N SER A 103 0.28 12.76 -7.76
CA SER A 103 1.74 12.65 -7.62
C SER A 103 2.46 12.61 -8.98
N VAL A 104 1.87 11.95 -9.99
CA VAL A 104 2.43 11.93 -11.34
C VAL A 104 2.35 13.32 -11.98
N CYS A 105 1.19 13.96 -11.90
CA CYS A 105 0.97 15.30 -12.43
C CYS A 105 1.86 16.35 -11.76
N ASP A 106 2.03 16.29 -10.44
CA ASP A 106 2.87 17.21 -9.67
C ASP A 106 4.34 17.09 -10.04
N VAL A 107 4.86 15.86 -10.17
CA VAL A 107 6.25 15.64 -10.59
C VAL A 107 6.45 16.12 -12.03
N LEU A 108 5.54 15.75 -12.95
CA LEU A 108 5.63 16.18 -14.35
C LEU A 108 5.53 17.69 -14.50
N GLY A 109 4.65 18.35 -13.73
CA GLY A 109 4.52 19.80 -13.70
C GLY A 109 5.79 20.51 -13.22
N ALA A 110 6.60 19.84 -12.41
CA ALA A 110 7.85 20.36 -11.91
C ALA A 110 9.08 20.10 -12.81
N VAL A 111 9.10 18.99 -13.57
CA VAL A 111 10.29 18.54 -14.31
C VAL A 111 10.14 18.57 -15.84
N ASP A 112 8.92 18.59 -16.38
CA ASP A 112 8.70 18.70 -17.83
C ASP A 112 8.84 20.16 -18.28
N THR A 113 9.43 20.36 -19.46
CA THR A 113 9.67 21.70 -20.04
C THR A 113 8.81 21.97 -21.27
N ARG A 114 8.07 20.96 -21.75
CA ARG A 114 7.26 21.05 -22.97
C ARG A 114 5.95 21.76 -22.65
N LYS A 115 5.77 22.96 -23.20
CA LYS A 115 4.57 23.79 -22.98
C LYS A 115 3.25 23.06 -23.23
N THR A 116 3.19 22.21 -24.26
CA THR A 116 2.01 21.41 -24.58
C THR A 116 1.64 20.44 -23.46
N VAL A 117 2.64 19.82 -22.84
CA VAL A 117 2.47 18.88 -21.74
C VAL A 117 2.03 19.62 -20.48
N LEU A 118 2.71 20.71 -20.13
CA LEU A 118 2.35 21.54 -18.98
C LEU A 118 0.91 22.10 -19.09
N ALA A 119 0.49 22.51 -20.29
CA ALA A 119 -0.89 22.95 -20.52
C ALA A 119 -1.91 21.83 -20.33
N ALA A 120 -1.59 20.59 -20.73
CA ALA A 120 -2.44 19.43 -20.51
C ALA A 120 -2.58 19.11 -19.01
N ILE A 121 -1.49 19.20 -18.25
CA ILE A 121 -1.49 19.00 -16.78
C ILE A 121 -2.39 20.05 -16.11
N SER A 122 -2.17 21.33 -16.40
CA SER A 122 -2.98 22.41 -15.81
C SER A 122 -4.47 22.23 -16.08
N LYS A 123 -4.83 21.79 -17.29
CA LYS A 123 -6.21 21.53 -17.66
C LYS A 123 -6.79 20.32 -16.91
N HIS A 124 -6.02 19.24 -16.80
CA HIS A 124 -6.42 18.04 -16.08
C HIS A 124 -6.73 18.34 -14.61
N THR A 125 -5.87 19.12 -13.94
CA THR A 125 -6.08 19.52 -12.53
C THR A 125 -7.36 20.34 -12.36
N THR A 126 -7.63 21.30 -13.26
CA THR A 126 -8.87 22.10 -13.18
C THR A 126 -10.14 21.29 -13.42
N GLU A 127 -10.10 20.29 -14.31
CA GLU A 127 -11.28 19.44 -14.61
C GLU A 127 -11.63 18.52 -13.43
N GLN A 128 -10.65 18.05 -12.64
CA GLN A 128 -10.89 17.24 -11.45
C GLN A 128 -11.45 18.05 -10.26
N GLU A 129 -11.07 19.32 -10.13
CA GLU A 129 -11.62 20.22 -9.10
C GLU A 129 -13.10 20.58 -9.36
N GLU A 130 -13.53 20.66 -10.62
CA GLU A 130 -14.92 20.95 -10.98
C GLU A 130 -15.87 19.75 -10.77
N ASP A 131 -15.40 18.51 -10.93
CA ASP A 131 -16.20 17.29 -10.72
C ASP A 131 -16.42 16.95 -9.22
N SER A 132 -15.55 17.44 -8.34
CA SER A 132 -15.63 17.20 -6.89
C SER A 132 -16.47 18.24 -6.12
N GLY A 133 -16.93 19.31 -6.79
CA GLY A 133 -17.71 20.42 -6.19
C GLY A 133 -19.23 20.28 -6.27
N GLY A 134 -19.76 19.14 -6.71
CA GLY A 134 -21.19 18.92 -6.90
C GLY A 134 -21.81 17.99 -5.87
N ASP A 135 -21.94 18.43 -4.62
CA ASP A 135 -22.95 17.94 -3.65
C ASP A 135 -22.94 18.86 -2.41
N GLU A 136 -23.75 19.92 -2.44
CA GLU A 136 -24.30 20.61 -1.24
C GLU A 136 -25.83 20.53 -1.25
#